data_AF-V4QB88-F1
#
_entry.id   AF-V4QB88-F1
#
_cell.length_a   1.000
_cell.length_b   1.000
_cell.length_c   1.000
_cell.angle_alpha   90.00
_cell.angle_beta   90.00
_cell.angle_gamma   90.00
#
_symmetry.space_group_name_H-M   'P 1'
#
loop_
_entity.id
_entity.type
_entity.pdbx_description
1 polymer ?
#
loop_
_entity_poly.entity_id
_entity_poly.type
_entity_poly.pdbx_seq_one_letter_code
_entity_poly.pdbx_strand_id
1 'polypeptide(L)'
;MHQIEASIGNNDQANLPLMSDRYGRAILPAIQKLEEASRLGSATAQYRLALIYEALPEREGAACELYNRSAEQAFAPAAVRLAASCVGYGPNPEYEALLENAVSQINHYENTYPQPTVRLACMKVPPEGVQYQWGSMNDFLAEIYILQATRTSKGDSREEKRQLYEKAFALNECNYAKRRMAR
;
A
#
# COMPACT_ATOMS: atom_id res chain seq x y z
N MET A 1 -22.96 4.79 27.86
CA MET A 1 -22.34 6.01 27.29
C MET A 1 -20.92 6.11 27.83
N HIS A 2 -20.00 5.31 27.29
CA HIS A 2 -18.57 5.42 27.61
C HIS A 2 -18.00 6.54 26.73
N GLN A 3 -17.49 7.58 27.39
CA GLN A 3 -16.69 8.62 26.77
C GLN A 3 -15.38 7.98 26.30
N ILE A 4 -15.17 7.95 24.99
CA ILE A 4 -13.84 7.76 24.41
C ILE A 4 -13.24 9.15 24.34
N GLU A 5 -12.59 9.57 25.42
CA GLU A 5 -11.59 10.64 25.36
C GLU A 5 -10.38 10.05 24.62
N ALA A 6 -10.42 10.13 23.29
CA ALA A 6 -9.25 9.92 22.46
C ALA A 6 -8.26 11.02 22.82
N SER A 7 -7.28 10.65 23.64
CA SER A 7 -6.00 11.32 23.87
C SER A 7 -5.65 12.25 22.70
N ILE A 8 -5.80 13.56 22.93
CA ILE A 8 -5.10 14.59 22.16
C ILE A 8 -3.63 14.45 22.56
N GLY A 9 -2.99 13.40 22.06
CA GLY A 9 -1.54 13.26 22.13
C GLY A 9 -0.95 14.44 21.40
N ASN A 10 -0.11 15.19 22.09
CA ASN A 10 0.53 16.39 21.58
C ASN A 10 1.31 16.07 20.29
N ASN A 11 0.70 16.35 19.13
CA ASN A 11 1.21 16.01 17.80
C ASN A 11 2.61 16.62 17.52
N ASP A 12 3.00 17.60 18.32
CA ASP A 12 4.31 18.26 18.29
C ASP A 12 5.46 17.30 18.64
N GLN A 13 5.27 16.40 19.62
CA GLN A 13 6.31 15.42 19.98
C GLN A 13 6.46 14.34 18.92
N ALA A 14 5.34 13.87 18.37
CA ALA A 14 5.35 12.83 17.34
C ALA A 14 5.99 13.36 16.04
N ASN A 15 5.81 14.64 15.71
CA ASN A 15 6.38 15.26 14.52
C ASN A 15 7.81 15.80 14.72
N LEU A 16 8.39 15.64 15.93
CA LEU A 16 9.70 16.18 16.26
C LEU A 16 10.82 15.73 15.28
N PRO A 17 10.86 14.46 14.82
CA PRO A 17 11.84 14.03 13.81
C PRO A 17 11.67 14.77 12.48
N LEU A 18 10.43 15.05 12.06
CA LEU A 18 10.11 15.83 10.87
C LEU A 18 10.37 17.33 11.04
N MET A 19 10.39 17.85 12.28
CA MET A 19 10.71 19.26 12.55
C MET A 19 12.22 19.56 12.46
N SER A 20 13.06 18.51 12.48
CA SER A 20 14.51 18.61 12.65
C SER A 20 15.25 19.18 11.43
N ASP A 21 14.70 19.05 10.22
CA ASP A 21 15.28 19.61 8.99
C ASP A 21 14.29 20.47 8.18
N ARG A 22 14.81 21.20 7.18
CA ARG A 22 14.01 22.11 6.33
C ARG A 22 12.96 21.37 5.52
N TYR A 23 13.25 20.15 5.08
CA TYR A 23 12.37 19.37 4.23
C TYR A 23 11.19 18.84 5.03
N GLY A 24 11.46 18.27 6.20
CA GLY A 24 10.43 17.83 7.13
C GLY A 24 9.50 18.99 7.55
N ARG A 25 10.04 20.19 7.82
CA ARG A 25 9.19 21.36 8.10
C ARG A 25 8.27 21.75 6.95
N ALA A 26 8.71 21.58 5.71
CA ALA A 26 7.91 21.92 4.52
C ALA A 26 6.71 20.96 4.32
N ILE A 27 6.82 19.71 4.79
CA ILE A 27 5.77 18.70 4.61
C ILE A 27 4.76 18.61 5.76
N LEU A 28 5.03 19.23 6.92
CA LEU A 28 4.12 19.19 8.08
C LEU A 28 2.69 19.63 7.78
N PRO A 29 2.41 20.71 7.01
CA PRO A 29 1.04 21.07 6.70
C PRO A 29 0.32 20.00 5.89
N ALA A 30 1.05 19.26 5.04
CA ALA A 30 0.50 18.13 4.30
C ALA A 30 0.19 16.96 5.23
N ILE A 31 1.07 16.68 6.21
CA ILE A 31 0.86 15.63 7.23
C ILE A 31 -0.40 15.94 8.04
N GLN A 32 -0.56 17.17 8.54
CA GLN A 32 -1.75 17.57 9.31
C GLN A 32 -3.06 17.37 8.52
N LYS A 33 -3.07 17.73 7.23
CA LYS A 33 -4.22 17.50 6.35
C LYS A 33 -4.49 16.02 6.12
N LEU A 34 -3.44 15.22 5.96
CA LEU A 34 -3.55 13.76 5.81
C LEU A 34 -4.05 13.10 7.09
N GLU A 35 -3.60 13.54 8.26
CA GLU A 35 -4.11 13.08 9.56
C GLU A 35 -5.60 13.39 9.73
N GLU A 36 -6.03 14.62 9.38
CA GLU A 36 -7.43 15.00 9.41
C GLU A 36 -8.27 14.14 8.45
N ALA A 37 -7.88 14.03 7.18
CA ALA A 37 -8.60 13.21 6.21
C ALA A 37 -8.58 11.71 6.58
N SER A 38 -7.50 11.21 7.18
CA SER A 38 -7.37 9.84 7.68
C SER A 38 -8.34 9.56 8.83
N ARG A 39 -8.50 10.52 9.75
CA ARG A 39 -9.49 10.48 10.85
C ARG A 39 -10.93 10.54 10.32
N LEU A 40 -11.16 11.22 9.20
CA LEU A 40 -12.45 11.23 8.49
C LEU A 40 -12.68 9.99 7.61
N GLY A 41 -11.76 9.01 7.61
CA GLY A 41 -11.95 7.73 6.92
C GLY A 41 -11.50 7.72 5.45
N SER A 42 -10.69 8.66 4.99
CA SER A 42 -10.15 8.59 3.62
C SER A 42 -9.07 7.50 3.49
N ALA A 43 -9.38 6.42 2.76
CA ALA A 43 -8.42 5.35 2.45
C ALA A 43 -7.14 5.88 1.77
N THR A 44 -7.29 6.84 0.84
CA THR A 44 -6.17 7.46 0.13
C THR A 44 -5.28 8.28 1.07
N ALA A 45 -5.89 9.00 2.03
CA ALA A 45 -5.14 9.76 3.01
C ALA A 45 -4.41 8.85 4.00
N GLN A 46 -5.07 7.78 4.47
CA GLN A 46 -4.45 6.76 5.32
C GLN A 46 -3.21 6.15 4.66
N TYR A 47 -3.30 5.78 3.38
CA TYR A 47 -2.17 5.26 2.60
C TYR A 47 -1.01 6.26 2.49
N ARG A 48 -1.31 7.51 2.11
CA ARG A 48 -0.27 8.54 1.93
C ARG A 48 0.39 8.92 3.25
N LEU A 49 -0.38 8.95 4.34
CA LEU A 49 0.16 9.17 5.69
C LEU A 49 1.06 7.99 6.11
N ALA A 50 0.65 6.77 5.83
CA ALA A 50 1.44 5.57 6.13
C ALA A 50 2.80 5.57 5.42
N LEU A 51 2.87 6.02 4.16
CA LEU A 51 4.15 6.16 3.44
C LEU A 51 5.10 7.15 4.12
N ILE A 52 4.56 8.23 4.69
CA ILE A 52 5.36 9.21 5.44
C ILE A 52 5.85 8.58 6.75
N TYR A 53 4.98 7.89 7.48
CA TYR A 53 5.33 7.28 8.77
C TYR A 53 6.29 6.11 8.62
N GLU A 54 6.22 5.37 7.52
CA GLU A 54 7.14 4.29 7.21
C GLU A 54 8.59 4.78 7.01
N ALA A 55 8.78 6.02 6.57
CA ALA A 55 10.10 6.63 6.49
C ALA A 55 10.66 7.05 7.88
N LEU A 56 9.88 6.87 8.94
CA LEU A 56 10.21 7.24 10.32
C LEU A 56 10.31 5.98 11.19
N PRO A 57 11.52 5.59 11.66
CA PRO A 57 11.72 4.34 12.40
C PRO A 57 10.80 4.18 13.61
N GLU A 58 10.53 5.26 14.34
CA GLU A 58 9.66 5.25 15.53
C GLU A 58 8.17 5.09 15.22
N ARG A 59 7.77 5.12 13.94
CA ARG A 59 6.36 5.06 13.51
C ARG A 59 6.02 3.87 12.60
N GLU A 60 6.90 2.87 12.50
CA GLU A 60 6.67 1.68 11.67
C GLU A 60 5.33 0.99 12.00
N GLY A 61 5.03 0.79 13.29
CA GLY A 61 3.75 0.20 13.73
C GLY A 61 2.53 1.03 13.31
N ALA A 62 2.59 2.36 13.47
CA ALA A 62 1.52 3.26 13.07
C ALA A 62 1.33 3.29 11.54
N ALA A 63 2.40 3.15 10.76
CA ALA A 63 2.32 3.01 9.32
C ALA A 63 1.56 1.73 8.92
N CYS A 64 1.87 0.61 9.59
CA CYS A 64 1.20 -0.67 9.33
C CYS A 64 -0.29 -0.66 9.67
N GLU A 65 -0.69 -0.04 10.79
CA GLU A 65 -2.11 0.15 11.13
C GLU A 65 -2.84 1.00 10.07
N LEU A 66 -2.21 2.06 9.57
CA LEU A 66 -2.79 2.91 8.53
C LEU A 66 -2.90 2.18 7.18
N TYR A 67 -1.88 1.41 6.79
CA TYR A 67 -1.98 0.56 5.60
C TYR A 67 -3.10 -0.46 5.74
N ASN A 68 -3.22 -1.12 6.89
CA ASN A 68 -4.28 -2.10 7.10
C ASN A 68 -5.67 -1.47 6.99
N ARG A 69 -5.92 -0.35 7.68
CA ARG A 69 -7.20 0.39 7.59
C ARG A 69 -7.55 0.83 6.17
N SER A 70 -6.54 1.26 5.40
CA SER A 70 -6.72 1.64 4.00
C SER A 70 -7.02 0.42 3.11
N ALA A 71 -6.34 -0.70 3.34
CA ALA A 71 -6.57 -1.95 2.63
C ALA A 71 -7.94 -2.57 2.94
N GLU A 72 -8.43 -2.47 4.17
CA GLU A 72 -9.79 -2.90 4.58
C GLU A 72 -10.89 -2.17 3.79
N GLN A 73 -10.61 -0.98 3.28
CA GLN A 73 -11.48 -0.22 2.37
C GLN A 73 -11.21 -0.52 0.89
N ALA A 74 -10.55 -1.63 0.59
CA ALA A 74 -10.20 -2.11 -0.74
C ALA A 74 -9.24 -1.18 -1.53
N PHE A 75 -8.46 -0.34 -0.85
CA PHE A 75 -7.48 0.51 -1.55
C PHE A 75 -6.23 -0.30 -1.92
N ALA A 76 -6.15 -0.70 -3.19
CA ALA A 76 -5.09 -1.57 -3.73
C ALA A 76 -3.64 -1.15 -3.37
N PRO A 77 -3.25 0.14 -3.41
CA PRO A 77 -1.89 0.54 -3.05
C PRO A 77 -1.51 0.17 -1.61
N ALA A 78 -2.46 0.25 -0.69
CA ALA A 78 -2.24 -0.10 0.70
C ALA A 78 -2.10 -1.61 0.89
N ALA A 79 -2.95 -2.42 0.25
CA ALA A 79 -2.85 -3.88 0.32
C ALA A 79 -1.51 -4.40 -0.24
N VAL A 80 -1.01 -3.79 -1.33
CA VAL A 80 0.31 -4.08 -1.89
C VAL A 80 1.43 -3.70 -0.92
N ARG A 81 1.35 -2.50 -0.33
CA ARG A 81 2.39 -2.01 0.57
C ARG A 81 2.43 -2.78 1.89
N LEU A 82 1.29 -3.24 2.39
CA LEU A 82 1.18 -4.02 3.63
C LEU A 82 2.06 -5.29 3.56
N ALA A 83 2.01 -6.06 2.46
CA ALA A 83 2.85 -7.27 2.31
C ALA A 83 4.34 -7.02 2.07
N ALA A 84 4.73 -5.80 1.68
CA ALA A 84 6.13 -5.42 1.56
C ALA A 84 6.66 -4.79 2.86
N SER A 85 5.79 -4.03 3.52
CA SER A 85 5.90 -3.23 4.74
C SER A 85 6.08 -3.97 6.05
N CYS A 86 5.10 -4.81 6.31
CA CYS A 86 4.60 -5.00 7.66
C CYS A 86 4.68 -6.46 8.05
N VAL A 87 5.69 -6.77 8.87
CA VAL A 87 5.86 -8.11 9.44
C VAL A 87 4.63 -8.45 10.29
N GLY A 88 4.06 -9.64 10.09
CA GLY A 88 2.85 -10.08 10.79
C GLY A 88 1.57 -10.01 9.95
N TYR A 89 1.51 -9.12 8.95
CA TYR A 89 0.43 -9.09 7.94
C TYR A 89 0.71 -10.06 6.78
N GLY A 90 1.25 -11.23 7.13
CA GLY A 90 1.70 -12.24 6.19
C GLY A 90 0.57 -12.93 5.44
N PRO A 91 0.90 -13.92 4.58
CA PRO A 91 -0.07 -14.65 3.79
C PRO A 91 -1.02 -15.46 4.68
N ASN A 92 -2.20 -14.93 4.92
CA ASN A 92 -3.27 -15.55 5.68
C ASN A 92 -4.63 -15.25 4.98
N PRO A 93 -5.71 -15.94 5.35
CA PRO A 93 -7.02 -15.72 4.72
C PRO A 93 -7.55 -14.29 4.83
N GLU A 94 -7.19 -13.55 5.89
CA GLU A 94 -7.61 -12.15 6.07
C GLU A 94 -6.92 -11.27 5.03
N TYR A 95 -5.60 -11.43 4.85
CA TYR A 95 -4.83 -10.71 3.83
C TYR A 95 -5.26 -11.07 2.41
N GLU A 96 -5.59 -12.34 2.16
CA GLU A 96 -6.17 -12.77 0.88
C GLU A 96 -7.48 -12.04 0.56
N ALA A 97 -8.37 -11.92 1.56
CA ALA A 97 -9.62 -11.18 1.41
C ALA A 97 -9.37 -9.69 1.10
N LEU A 98 -8.33 -9.07 1.69
CA LEU A 98 -7.94 -7.69 1.34
C LEU A 98 -7.55 -7.57 -0.14
N LEU A 99 -6.78 -8.53 -0.66
CA LEU A 99 -6.37 -8.54 -2.07
C LEU A 99 -7.57 -8.76 -3.01
N GLU A 100 -8.46 -9.70 -2.69
CA GLU A 100 -9.67 -9.96 -3.46
C GLU A 100 -10.60 -8.74 -3.50
N ASN A 101 -10.82 -8.11 -2.35
CA ASN A 101 -11.62 -6.89 -2.24
C ASN A 101 -11.00 -5.76 -3.08
N ALA A 102 -9.68 -5.56 -2.98
CA ALA A 102 -8.97 -4.56 -3.77
C ALA A 102 -9.11 -4.77 -5.29
N VAL A 103 -9.09 -6.02 -5.77
CA VAL A 103 -9.37 -6.33 -7.18
C VAL A 103 -10.81 -5.98 -7.53
N SER A 104 -11.78 -6.38 -6.70
CA SER A 104 -13.21 -6.15 -6.98
C SER A 104 -13.61 -4.68 -7.00
N GLN A 105 -12.93 -3.84 -6.21
CA GLN A 105 -13.24 -2.41 -6.06
C GLN A 105 -12.22 -1.49 -6.74
N ILE A 106 -11.33 -2.02 -7.59
CA ILE A 106 -10.21 -1.24 -8.14
C ILE A 106 -10.65 0.07 -8.82
N ASN A 107 -11.78 0.05 -9.54
CA ASN A 107 -12.33 1.20 -10.24
C ASN A 107 -12.96 2.25 -9.30
N HIS A 108 -13.33 1.89 -8.07
CA HIS A 108 -13.86 2.84 -7.08
C HIS A 108 -12.88 3.99 -6.81
N TYR A 109 -11.58 3.71 -6.95
CA TYR A 109 -10.50 4.66 -6.69
C TYR A 109 -9.81 5.19 -7.96
N GLU A 110 -10.38 4.97 -9.15
CA GLU A 110 -9.74 5.31 -10.44
C GLU A 110 -9.19 6.76 -10.47
N ASN A 111 -9.99 7.71 -9.95
CA ASN A 111 -9.68 9.15 -9.96
C ASN A 111 -8.61 9.56 -8.94
N THR A 112 -8.15 8.62 -8.11
CA THR A 112 -7.09 8.87 -7.14
C THR A 112 -5.71 8.53 -7.71
N TYR A 113 -5.62 7.77 -8.80
CA TYR A 113 -4.35 7.38 -9.40
C TYR A 113 -3.73 8.52 -10.25
N PRO A 114 -2.40 8.55 -10.39
CA PRO A 114 -1.42 7.61 -9.83
C PRO A 114 -1.16 7.83 -8.33
N GLN A 115 -0.59 6.82 -7.67
CA GLN A 115 -0.24 6.87 -6.25
C GLN A 115 1.27 6.66 -6.04
N PRO A 116 1.87 7.35 -5.05
CA PRO A 116 3.28 7.19 -4.74
C PRO A 116 3.56 5.77 -4.25
N THR A 117 4.67 5.15 -4.66
CA THR A 117 5.09 3.80 -4.24
C THR A 117 6.61 3.67 -4.31
N VAL A 118 7.22 2.72 -3.59
CA VAL A 118 8.69 2.56 -3.58
C VAL A 118 9.17 1.66 -4.72
N ARG A 119 8.55 0.48 -4.86
CA ARG A 119 8.90 -0.50 -5.90
C ARG A 119 7.76 -1.47 -6.13
N LEU A 120 7.38 -1.64 -7.39
CA LEU A 120 6.47 -2.69 -7.85
C LEU A 120 7.22 -3.66 -8.77
N ALA A 121 7.03 -4.97 -8.63
CA ALA A 121 7.63 -5.98 -9.49
C ALA A 121 7.13 -5.89 -10.93
N CYS A 122 5.91 -5.39 -11.13
CA CYS A 122 5.29 -5.26 -12.44
C CYS A 122 5.45 -3.90 -13.11
N MET A 123 6.19 -2.94 -12.55
CA MET A 123 6.44 -1.66 -13.22
C MET A 123 7.44 -1.77 -14.37
N LYS A 124 7.15 -1.09 -15.50
CA LYS A 124 8.03 -1.07 -16.68
C LYS A 124 9.29 -0.24 -16.49
N VAL A 125 9.17 0.90 -15.79
CA VAL A 125 10.28 1.81 -15.51
C VAL A 125 10.79 1.51 -14.09
N PRO A 126 12.01 0.98 -13.92
CA PRO A 126 12.60 0.77 -12.60
C PRO A 126 12.86 2.12 -11.91
N PRO A 127 12.86 2.18 -10.57
CA PRO A 127 13.10 3.43 -9.86
C PRO A 127 14.54 3.91 -10.10
N GLU A 128 14.70 5.21 -10.32
CA GLU A 128 16.02 5.86 -10.30
C GLU A 128 16.37 6.22 -8.85
N GLY A 129 17.38 5.56 -8.28
CA GLY A 129 17.81 5.79 -6.90
C GLY A 129 16.78 5.37 -5.85
N VAL A 130 16.52 6.24 -4.87
CA VAL A 130 15.63 5.99 -3.72
C VAL A 130 14.29 6.73 -3.80
N GLN A 131 13.92 7.20 -4.99
CA GLN A 131 12.73 8.04 -5.17
C GLN A 131 11.44 7.22 -5.19
N TYR A 132 10.36 7.77 -4.64
CA TYR A 132 9.02 7.24 -4.85
C TYR A 132 8.66 7.31 -6.33
N GLN A 133 8.19 6.18 -6.86
CA GLN A 133 7.56 6.05 -8.15
C GLN A 133 6.09 6.46 -8.08
N TRP A 134 5.48 6.71 -9.24
CA TRP A 134 4.04 6.94 -9.37
C TRP A 134 3.39 5.76 -10.08
N GLY A 135 2.73 4.88 -9.30
CA GLY A 135 2.04 3.72 -9.83
C GLY A 135 0.64 4.07 -10.33
N SER A 136 0.32 3.65 -11.55
CA SER A 136 -1.04 3.69 -12.10
C SER A 136 -1.91 2.61 -11.47
N MET A 137 -3.23 2.70 -11.70
CA MET A 137 -4.18 1.67 -11.29
C MET A 137 -3.78 0.27 -11.78
N ASN A 138 -3.37 0.16 -13.05
CA ASN A 138 -2.95 -1.10 -13.66
C ASN A 138 -1.64 -1.64 -13.09
N ASP A 139 -0.71 -0.76 -12.66
CA ASP A 139 0.52 -1.19 -11.99
C ASP A 139 0.21 -1.91 -10.68
N PHE A 140 -0.67 -1.33 -9.85
CA PHE A 140 -1.07 -1.94 -8.58
C PHE A 140 -1.92 -3.19 -8.77
N LEU A 141 -2.83 -3.20 -9.76
CA LEU A 141 -3.63 -4.38 -10.05
C LEU A 141 -2.76 -5.55 -10.54
N ALA A 142 -1.77 -5.27 -11.40
CA ALA A 142 -0.80 -6.28 -11.83
C ALA A 142 0.03 -6.81 -10.64
N GLU A 143 0.43 -5.93 -9.71
CA GLU A 143 1.15 -6.34 -8.50
C GLU A 143 0.29 -7.23 -7.59
N ILE A 144 -1.00 -6.93 -7.43
CA ILE A 144 -1.92 -7.78 -6.65
C ILE A 144 -1.98 -9.19 -7.23
N TYR A 145 -2.06 -9.35 -8.55
CA TYR A 145 -2.04 -10.69 -9.15
C TYR A 145 -0.72 -11.44 -8.91
N ILE A 146 0.42 -10.73 -8.85
CA ILE A 146 1.69 -11.35 -8.41
C ILE A 146 1.61 -11.80 -6.96
N LEU A 147 1.06 -10.98 -6.06
CA LEU A 147 0.92 -11.30 -4.65
C LEU A 147 0.01 -12.52 -4.47
N GLN A 148 -1.14 -12.57 -5.14
CA GLN A 148 -2.02 -13.74 -5.13
C GLN A 148 -1.29 -15.00 -5.63
N ALA A 149 -0.48 -14.91 -6.69
CA ALA A 149 0.22 -16.09 -7.20
C ALA A 149 1.39 -16.59 -6.31
N THR A 150 1.91 -15.74 -5.41
CA THR A 150 3.17 -15.99 -4.68
C THR A 150 3.04 -16.02 -3.16
N ARG A 151 1.95 -15.48 -2.61
CA ARG A 151 1.74 -15.25 -1.18
C ARG A 151 0.30 -15.60 -0.75
N THR A 152 -0.32 -16.58 -1.38
CA THR A 152 -1.52 -17.21 -0.84
C THR A 152 -1.13 -18.29 0.17
N SER A 153 -1.90 -18.37 1.24
CA SER A 153 -1.90 -19.41 2.26
C SER A 153 -2.44 -20.76 1.75
N LYS A 154 -3.09 -20.79 0.57
CA LYS A 154 -3.63 -22.00 -0.06
C LYS A 154 -2.74 -22.59 -1.16
N GLY A 155 -2.84 -23.92 -1.30
CA GLY A 155 -2.11 -24.73 -2.27
C GLY A 155 -2.62 -24.59 -3.71
N ASP A 156 -2.60 -23.37 -4.24
CA ASP A 156 -3.03 -23.08 -5.60
C ASP A 156 -2.30 -23.99 -6.59
N SER A 157 -3.07 -24.58 -7.50
CA SER A 157 -2.56 -25.39 -8.58
C SER A 157 -1.60 -24.58 -9.47
N ARG A 158 -0.72 -25.28 -10.17
CA ARG A 158 0.17 -24.65 -11.16
C ARG A 158 -0.62 -23.84 -12.20
N GLU A 159 -1.83 -24.29 -12.53
CA GLU A 159 -2.69 -23.64 -13.51
C GLU A 159 -3.30 -22.34 -12.97
N GLU A 160 -3.81 -22.33 -11.74
CA GLU A 160 -4.34 -21.10 -11.11
C GLU A 160 -3.26 -20.02 -10.98
N LYS A 161 -2.04 -20.41 -10.58
CA LYS A 161 -0.89 -19.50 -10.55
C LYS A 161 -0.54 -18.95 -11.94
N ARG A 162 -0.61 -19.80 -12.97
CA ARG A 162 -0.37 -19.39 -14.36
C ARG A 162 -1.39 -18.33 -14.81
N GLN A 163 -2.67 -18.53 -14.52
CA GLN A 163 -3.72 -17.57 -14.87
C GLN A 163 -3.53 -16.20 -14.20
N LEU A 164 -3.08 -16.19 -12.94
CA LEU A 164 -2.74 -14.94 -12.24
C LEU A 164 -1.57 -14.22 -12.90
N TYR A 165 -0.52 -14.95 -13.31
CA TYR A 165 0.57 -14.34 -14.08
C TYR A 165 0.14 -13.82 -15.45
N GLU A 166 -0.77 -14.52 -16.14
CA GLU A 166 -1.33 -14.06 -17.41
C GLU A 166 -2.09 -12.74 -17.24
N LYS A 167 -2.89 -12.61 -16.18
CA LYS A 167 -3.57 -11.34 -15.84
C LYS A 167 -2.58 -10.21 -15.57
N ALA A 168 -1.55 -10.45 -14.75
CA ALA A 168 -0.51 -9.46 -14.47
C ALA A 168 0.24 -9.03 -15.74
N PHE A 169 0.53 -9.99 -16.63
CA PHE A 169 1.19 -9.70 -17.91
C PHE A 169 0.29 -8.89 -18.85
N ALA A 170 -1.00 -9.24 -18.96
CA ALA A 170 -1.93 -8.52 -19.83
C ALA A 170 -2.12 -7.05 -19.43
N LEU A 171 -2.06 -6.73 -18.13
CA LEU A 171 -2.27 -5.36 -17.62
C LEU A 171 -1.07 -4.43 -17.87
N ASN A 172 0.15 -4.93 -17.72
CA ASN A 172 1.33 -4.07 -17.72
C ASN A 172 2.59 -4.68 -18.36
N GLU A 173 2.43 -5.71 -19.19
CA GLU A 173 3.55 -6.47 -19.77
C GLU A 173 4.56 -6.92 -18.71
N CYS A 174 4.05 -7.29 -17.52
CA CYS A 174 4.84 -7.54 -16.34
C CYS A 174 5.96 -8.58 -16.58
N ASN A 175 7.21 -8.12 -16.63
CA ASN A 175 8.37 -8.97 -16.90
C ASN A 175 8.57 -10.06 -15.83
N TYR A 176 8.20 -9.77 -14.58
CA TYR A 176 8.22 -10.79 -13.52
C TYR A 176 7.26 -11.93 -13.83
N ALA A 177 6.01 -11.63 -14.20
CA ALA A 177 5.01 -12.62 -14.60
C ALA A 177 5.46 -13.42 -15.83
N LYS A 178 5.97 -12.75 -16.87
CA LYS A 178 6.49 -13.37 -18.09
C LYS A 178 7.52 -14.46 -17.79
N ARG A 179 8.48 -14.17 -16.89
CA ARG A 179 9.51 -15.13 -16.49
C ARG A 179 8.96 -16.30 -15.67
N ARG A 180 7.88 -16.10 -14.91
CA ARG A 180 7.25 -17.15 -14.09
C ARG A 180 6.44 -18.12 -14.94
N MET A 181 5.77 -17.65 -16.00
CA MET A 181 5.02 -18.50 -16.94
C MET A 181 5.91 -19.38 -17.83
N ALA A 182 7.17 -19.00 -18.02
CA ALA A 182 8.13 -19.74 -18.85
C ALA A 182 8.82 -20.92 -18.13
N ARG A 183 8.44 -21.23 -16.88
CA ARG A 183 9.01 -22.28 -16.03
C ARG A 183 7.96 -23.34 -15.69
#